data_AF-A0A3C1VNM3-F1
#
_entry.id   AF-A0A3C1VNM3-F1
#
_cell.length_a   1.000
_cell.length_b   1.000
_cell.length_c   1.000
_cell.angle_alpha   90.00
_cell.angle_beta   90.00
_cell.angle_gamma   90.00
#
_symmetry.space_group_name_H-M   'P 1'
#
loop_
_entity.id
_entity.type
_entity.pdbx_description
1 polymer ?
#
loop_
_entity_poly.entity_id
_entity_poly.type
_entity_poly.pdbx_seq_one_letter_code
_entity_poly.pdbx_strand_id
1 'polypeptide(L)'
;MEEFDHIIVGAGSAGCVLANRLSAESSNRVLLVEAGGGDQHLFVQMPTALSYPMAMNRFNWGYYSDPEPGLDGRRISCPRGKGLGGTSSINGMVYVRGNAQDYEEWESLGAAGWGYRDCLPYFKRAESWVGGGNRYRGKTGP
;
A
#
# COMPACT_ATOMS: atom_id res chain seq x y z
N MET A 1 -16.27 -8.42 26.60
CA MET A 1 -15.05 -8.00 25.90
C MET A 1 -15.00 -8.82 24.63
N GLU A 2 -14.78 -8.21 23.47
CA GLU A 2 -14.63 -8.98 22.24
C GLU A 2 -13.17 -9.42 22.08
N GLU A 3 -12.95 -10.67 21.68
CA GLU A 3 -11.63 -11.26 21.44
C GLU A 3 -11.36 -11.35 19.94
N PHE A 4 -10.11 -11.16 19.51
CA PHE A 4 -9.70 -11.25 18.11
C PHE A 4 -8.38 -12.01 18.00
N ASP A 5 -8.23 -12.84 16.97
CA ASP A 5 -6.99 -13.58 16.70
C ASP A 5 -5.93 -12.67 16.06
N HIS A 6 -6.39 -11.69 15.29
CA HIS A 6 -5.53 -10.74 14.59
C HIS A 6 -6.06 -9.32 14.77
N ILE A 7 -5.15 -8.42 15.15
CA ILE A 7 -5.40 -6.98 15.18
C ILE A 7 -4.45 -6.33 14.18
N ILE A 8 -5.01 -5.72 13.14
CA ILE A 8 -4.27 -5.01 12.10
C ILE A 8 -4.40 -3.52 12.38
N VAL A 9 -3.28 -2.85 12.61
CA VAL A 9 -3.22 -1.42 12.87
C VAL A 9 -2.91 -0.68 11.57
N GLY A 10 -3.91 0.02 11.04
CA GLY A 10 -3.87 0.79 9.80
C GLY A 10 -4.51 0.05 8.63
N ALA A 11 -5.56 0.64 8.04
CA ALA A 11 -6.20 0.16 6.82
C ALA A 11 -5.55 0.76 5.56
N GLY A 12 -4.22 0.78 5.53
CA GLY A 12 -3.45 1.16 4.34
C GLY A 12 -3.35 0.03 3.30
N SER A 13 -2.53 0.23 2.27
CA SER A 13 -2.38 -0.72 1.17
C SER A 13 -2.05 -2.15 1.62
N ALA A 14 -1.13 -2.33 2.58
CA ALA A 14 -0.82 -3.65 3.14
C ALA A 14 -1.90 -4.15 4.11
N GLY A 15 -2.43 -3.27 4.96
CA GLY A 15 -3.43 -3.62 5.97
C GLY A 15 -4.74 -4.13 5.37
N CYS A 16 -5.23 -3.49 4.29
CA CYS A 16 -6.40 -3.97 3.56
C CYS A 16 -6.17 -5.36 2.94
N VAL A 17 -4.97 -5.62 2.40
CA VAL A 17 -4.62 -6.94 1.85
C VAL A 17 -4.58 -7.99 2.96
N LEU A 18 -3.93 -7.69 4.09
CA LEU A 18 -3.88 -8.60 5.23
C LEU A 18 -5.26 -8.90 5.77
N ALA A 19 -6.10 -7.87 5.96
CA ALA A 19 -7.47 -8.05 6.45
C ALA A 19 -8.26 -8.98 5.54
N ASN A 20 -8.26 -8.73 4.22
CA ASN A 20 -8.95 -9.58 3.25
C ASN A 20 -8.45 -11.03 3.26
N ARG A 21 -7.13 -11.24 3.33
CA ARG A 21 -6.53 -12.58 3.26
C ARG A 21 -6.73 -13.38 4.55
N LEU A 22 -6.56 -12.74 5.71
CA LEU A 22 -6.74 -13.40 7.00
C LEU A 22 -8.21 -13.71 7.29
N SER A 23 -9.12 -12.81 6.90
CA SER A 23 -10.57 -13.01 7.09
C SER A 23 -11.19 -13.98 6.07
N ALA A 24 -10.45 -14.45 5.08
CA ALA A 24 -10.94 -15.45 4.14
C ALA A 24 -11.13 -16.83 4.80
N GLU A 25 -10.36 -17.10 5.86
CA GLU A 25 -10.54 -18.27 6.72
C GLU A 25 -11.57 -17.94 7.81
N SER A 26 -12.69 -18.66 7.82
CA SER A 26 -13.82 -18.36 8.71
C SER A 26 -13.54 -18.57 10.20
N SER A 27 -12.47 -19.30 10.53
CA SER A 27 -12.01 -19.48 11.90
C SER A 27 -11.34 -18.24 12.49
N ASN A 28 -10.87 -17.30 11.64
CA ASN A 28 -10.12 -16.14 12.10
C ASN A 28 -11.06 -14.96 12.40
N ARG A 29 -10.93 -14.40 13.60
CA ARG A 29 -11.53 -13.11 13.98
C ARG A 29 -10.50 -12.00 13.78
N VAL A 30 -10.74 -11.16 12.78
CA VAL A 30 -9.82 -10.08 12.39
C VAL A 30 -10.42 -8.72 12.75
N LEU A 31 -9.69 -7.93 13.54
CA LEU A 31 -9.98 -6.52 13.79
C LEU A 31 -9.05 -5.65 12.94
N LEU A 32 -9.61 -4.78 12.11
CA LEU A 32 -8.87 -3.77 11.36
C LEU A 32 -9.17 -2.38 11.95
N VAL A 33 -8.13 -1.68 12.41
CA VAL A 33 -8.26 -0.35 13.03
C VAL A 33 -7.68 0.70 12.09
N GLU A 34 -8.44 1.75 11.78
CA GLU A 34 -7.99 2.87 10.94
C GLU A 34 -8.28 4.20 11.63
N ALA A 35 -7.32 5.11 11.57
CA ALA A 35 -7.43 6.43 12.22
C ALA A 35 -8.23 7.45 11.38
N GLY A 36 -8.22 7.30 10.06
CA GLY A 36 -8.96 8.16 9.15
C GLY A 36 -10.41 7.71 8.87
N GLY A 37 -11.03 8.38 7.91
CA GLY A 37 -12.38 8.06 7.45
C GLY A 37 -12.41 7.11 6.24
N GLY A 38 -13.60 6.93 5.68
CA GLY A 38 -13.77 6.20 4.41
C GLY A 38 -13.18 6.94 3.21
N ASP A 39 -12.86 6.16 2.18
CA ASP A 39 -12.30 6.60 0.89
C ASP A 39 -13.36 6.86 -0.19
N GLN A 40 -14.64 6.63 0.12
CA GLN A 40 -15.78 6.89 -0.76
C GLN A 40 -16.00 8.41 -0.96
N HIS A 41 -15.12 9.03 -1.74
CA HIS A 41 -15.13 10.45 -2.05
C HIS A 41 -14.73 10.69 -3.50
N LEU A 42 -15.42 11.62 -4.17
CA LEU A 42 -15.20 11.92 -5.59
C LEU A 42 -13.73 12.21 -5.91
N PHE A 43 -13.06 13.04 -5.11
CA PHE A 43 -11.64 13.38 -5.31
C PHE A 43 -10.65 12.23 -5.04
N VAL A 44 -11.07 11.18 -4.34
CA VAL A 44 -10.27 9.96 -4.17
C VAL A 44 -10.48 9.02 -5.35
N GLN A 45 -11.72 8.91 -5.82
CA GLN A 45 -12.07 8.00 -6.92
C GLN A 45 -11.74 8.55 -8.31
N MET A 46 -11.51 9.85 -8.45
CA MET A 46 -11.16 10.50 -9.72
C MET A 46 -9.63 10.51 -9.92
N PRO A 47 -9.07 9.73 -10.87
CA PRO A 47 -7.62 9.61 -11.06
C PRO A 47 -6.88 10.94 -11.24
N THR A 48 -7.47 11.85 -12.00
CA THR A 48 -6.88 13.17 -12.32
C THR A 48 -6.92 14.15 -11.15
N ALA A 49 -7.68 13.85 -10.08
CA ALA A 49 -7.83 14.71 -8.93
C ALA A 49 -6.76 14.51 -7.85
N LEU A 50 -5.73 13.67 -8.07
CA LEU A 50 -4.67 13.32 -7.11
C LEU A 50 -4.17 14.46 -6.21
N SER A 51 -3.92 15.65 -6.77
CA SER A 51 -3.39 16.78 -6.02
C SER A 51 -4.33 17.27 -4.92
N TYR A 52 -5.64 17.08 -5.08
CA TYR A 52 -6.65 17.47 -4.12
C TYR A 52 -6.56 16.67 -2.81
N PRO A 53 -6.71 15.32 -2.80
CA PRO A 53 -6.63 14.56 -1.55
C PRO A 53 -5.23 14.61 -0.91
N MET A 54 -4.16 14.78 -1.71
CA MET A 54 -2.82 15.06 -1.16
C MET A 54 -2.75 16.39 -0.39
N ALA A 55 -3.53 17.40 -0.77
CA ALA A 55 -3.55 18.70 -0.13
C ALA A 55 -4.61 18.84 0.98
N MET A 56 -5.49 17.86 1.16
CA MET A 56 -6.59 17.91 2.13
C MET A 56 -6.25 17.19 3.44
N ASN A 57 -6.32 17.89 4.58
CA ASN A 57 -6.18 17.31 5.93
C ASN A 57 -7.15 16.16 6.23
N ARG A 58 -8.24 16.05 5.45
CA ARG A 58 -9.19 14.94 5.52
C ARG A 58 -8.55 13.60 5.14
N PHE A 59 -7.75 13.59 4.06
CA PHE A 59 -7.19 12.38 3.46
C PHE A 59 -5.67 12.25 3.60
N ASN A 60 -5.01 13.31 4.06
CA ASN A 60 -3.56 13.34 4.27
C ASN A 60 -3.25 13.63 5.75
N TRP A 61 -2.23 12.94 6.27
CA TRP A 61 -1.63 13.25 7.58
C TRP A 61 -0.93 14.62 7.61
N GLY A 62 -0.47 15.12 6.45
CA GLY A 62 0.08 16.47 6.33
C GLY A 62 1.48 16.63 6.92
N TYR A 63 2.29 15.57 6.91
CA TYR A 63 3.67 15.63 7.41
C TYR A 63 4.57 16.52 6.55
N TYR A 64 5.59 17.06 7.20
CA TYR A 64 6.71 17.73 6.58
C TYR A 64 8.01 17.17 7.14
N SER A 65 9.05 17.14 6.33
CA SER A 65 10.41 16.87 6.81
C SER A 65 10.87 17.98 7.77
N ASP A 66 11.95 17.71 8.49
CA ASP A 66 12.73 18.78 9.10
C ASP A 66 13.45 19.63 8.03
N PRO A 67 13.96 20.82 8.38
CA PRO A 67 14.72 21.64 7.45
C PRO A 67 15.91 20.87 6.88
N GLU A 68 15.94 20.69 5.56
CA GLU A 68 16.97 19.88 4.89
C GLU A 68 18.19 20.75 4.54
N PRO A 69 19.39 20.47 5.11
CA PRO A 69 20.59 21.27 4.85
C PRO A 69 21.00 21.27 3.37
N GLY A 70 20.78 20.14 2.68
CA GLY A 70 21.06 20.00 1.25
C GLY A 70 20.04 20.70 0.34
N LEU A 71 18.99 21.32 0.89
CA LEU A 71 17.90 21.98 0.16
C LEU A 71 17.68 23.42 0.65
N ASP A 72 18.74 24.11 1.09
CA ASP A 72 18.71 25.48 1.62
C ASP A 72 17.75 25.65 2.82
N GLY A 73 17.68 24.63 3.68
CA GLY A 73 16.81 24.63 4.87
C GLY A 73 15.32 24.51 4.54
N ARG A 74 14.95 24.16 3.31
CA ARG A 74 13.55 23.90 2.95
C ARG A 74 13.01 22.68 3.69
N ARG A 75 11.73 22.76 4.03
CA ARG A 75 10.93 21.61 4.47
C ARG A 75 10.19 21.01 3.30
N ILE A 76 10.18 19.69 3.20
CA ILE A 76 9.55 18.96 2.11
C ILE A 76 8.23 18.38 2.59
N SER A 77 7.16 18.59 1.81
CA SER A 77 5.87 17.96 2.08
C SER A 77 6.00 16.44 1.91
N CYS A 78 5.55 15.68 2.91
CA CYS A 78 5.59 14.23 2.95
C CYS A 78 4.18 13.65 3.08
N PRO A 79 3.36 13.71 2.01
CA PRO A 79 1.98 13.25 2.08
C PRO A 79 1.90 11.76 2.40
N ARG A 80 1.01 11.41 3.33
CA ARG A 80 0.68 10.04 3.73
C ARG A 80 -0.83 9.94 3.89
N GLY A 81 -1.43 8.94 3.24
CA GLY A 81 -2.88 8.76 3.26
C GLY A 81 -3.39 8.47 4.68
N LYS A 82 -4.51 9.09 5.03
CA LYS A 82 -5.22 8.93 6.30
C LYS A 82 -6.67 8.53 6.01
N GLY A 83 -7.02 7.27 6.24
CA GLY A 83 -8.31 6.69 5.90
C GLY A 83 -8.18 5.32 5.25
N LEU A 84 -9.32 4.70 4.93
CA LEU A 84 -9.38 3.40 4.27
C LEU A 84 -8.60 3.43 2.94
N GLY A 85 -7.82 2.38 2.67
CA GLY A 85 -6.85 2.31 1.58
C GLY A 85 -5.57 3.11 1.82
N GLY A 86 -5.52 4.00 2.82
CA GLY A 86 -4.33 4.78 3.19
C GLY A 86 -3.70 5.49 1.99
N THR A 87 -2.39 5.31 1.79
CA THR A 87 -1.69 6.01 0.71
C THR A 87 -2.10 5.54 -0.69
N SER A 88 -2.65 4.33 -0.87
CA SER A 88 -3.18 3.95 -2.18
C SER A 88 -4.41 4.76 -2.60
N SER A 89 -5.13 5.36 -1.65
CA SER A 89 -6.27 6.25 -1.93
C SER A 89 -5.83 7.67 -2.34
N ILE A 90 -4.54 7.97 -2.26
CA ILE A 90 -3.98 9.30 -2.61
C ILE A 90 -2.70 9.18 -3.47
N ASN A 91 -2.55 8.10 -4.24
CA ASN A 91 -1.34 7.84 -5.05
C ASN A 91 -1.53 8.21 -6.53
N GLY A 92 -0.42 8.23 -7.28
CA GLY A 92 -0.44 8.42 -8.73
C GLY A 92 -0.87 7.21 -9.57
N MET A 93 -1.35 6.13 -8.94
CA MET A 93 -1.79 4.87 -9.56
C MET A 93 -0.76 4.20 -10.49
N VAL A 94 0.51 4.57 -10.38
CA VAL A 94 1.60 3.95 -11.13
C VAL A 94 1.94 2.60 -10.49
N TYR A 95 1.86 1.53 -11.26
CA TYR A 95 2.26 0.19 -10.83
C TYR A 95 3.66 -0.16 -11.33
N VAL A 96 4.63 -0.17 -10.40
CA VAL A 96 6.02 -0.60 -10.63
C VAL A 96 6.35 -1.62 -9.54
N ARG A 97 6.92 -2.76 -9.93
CA ARG A 97 7.37 -3.78 -8.97
C ARG A 97 8.70 -3.35 -8.35
N GLY A 98 9.69 -3.16 -9.21
CA GLY A 98 11.10 -2.96 -8.88
C GLY A 98 11.97 -3.70 -9.89
N ASN A 99 13.29 -3.51 -9.82
CA ASN A 99 14.25 -4.35 -10.53
C ASN A 99 14.42 -5.67 -9.76
N ALA A 100 14.72 -6.78 -10.43
CA ALA A 100 15.01 -8.04 -9.76
C ALA A 100 16.14 -7.90 -8.73
N GLN A 101 17.17 -7.12 -9.06
CA GLN A 101 18.33 -6.90 -8.19
C GLN A 101 17.97 -6.22 -6.86
N ASP A 102 16.91 -5.42 -6.80
CA ASP A 102 16.44 -4.80 -5.55
C ASP A 102 16.04 -5.89 -4.52
N TYR A 103 15.44 -6.98 -5.00
CA TYR A 103 15.00 -8.10 -4.16
C TYR A 103 16.14 -9.08 -3.85
N GLU A 104 17.04 -9.30 -4.82
CA GLU A 104 18.26 -10.08 -4.57
C GLU A 104 19.13 -9.40 -3.51
N GLU A 105 19.19 -8.07 -3.50
CA GLU A 105 19.87 -7.31 -2.45
C GLU A 105 19.23 -7.57 -1.09
N TRP A 106 17.90 -7.53 -0.97
CA TRP A 106 17.22 -7.85 0.29
C TRP A 106 17.59 -9.24 0.82
N GLU A 107 17.58 -10.25 -0.05
CA GLU A 107 17.97 -11.60 0.33
C GLU A 107 19.44 -11.67 0.78
N SER A 108 20.34 -11.00 0.05
CA SER A 108 21.76 -10.92 0.42
C SER A 108 22.00 -10.22 1.76
N LEU A 109 21.12 -9.30 2.15
CA LEU A 109 21.14 -8.59 3.43
C LEU A 109 20.44 -9.38 4.55
N GLY A 110 20.00 -10.61 4.29
CA GLY A 110 19.47 -11.53 5.30
C GLY A 110 17.95 -11.74 5.27
N ALA A 111 17.23 -11.13 4.32
CA ALA A 111 15.81 -11.40 4.10
C ALA A 111 15.63 -12.71 3.30
N ALA A 112 15.99 -13.84 3.89
CA ALA A 112 15.91 -15.15 3.24
C ALA A 112 14.50 -15.41 2.68
N GLY A 113 14.42 -15.84 1.41
CA GLY A 113 13.14 -16.07 0.72
C GLY A 113 12.46 -14.81 0.19
N TRP A 114 13.15 -13.66 0.18
CA TRP A 114 12.68 -12.41 -0.43
C TRP A 114 13.33 -12.10 -1.79
N GLY A 115 14.13 -13.02 -2.34
CA GLY A 115 14.66 -12.89 -3.70
C GLY A 115 13.56 -12.72 -4.75
N TYR A 116 13.90 -12.21 -5.94
CA TYR A 116 12.88 -11.86 -6.94
C TYR A 116 12.02 -13.06 -7.33
N ARG A 117 12.65 -14.23 -7.43
CA ARG A 117 11.99 -15.49 -7.78
C ARG A 117 10.92 -15.87 -6.75
N ASP A 118 11.19 -15.64 -5.47
CA ASP A 118 10.28 -15.99 -4.36
C ASP A 118 9.15 -14.98 -4.22
N CYS A 119 9.39 -13.71 -4.59
CA CYS A 119 8.38 -12.65 -4.66
C CYS A 119 7.48 -12.75 -5.90
N LEU A 120 7.97 -13.31 -7.02
CA LEU A 120 7.25 -13.35 -8.30
C LEU A 120 5.83 -13.98 -8.22
N PRO A 121 5.60 -15.10 -7.50
CA PRO A 121 4.26 -15.64 -7.30
C PRO A 121 3.29 -14.64 -6.67
N TYR A 122 3.76 -13.83 -5.72
CA TYR A 122 2.93 -12.82 -5.05
C TYR A 122 2.63 -11.63 -5.98
N PHE A 123 3.60 -11.19 -6.78
CA PHE A 123 3.34 -10.17 -7.80
C PHE A 123 2.29 -10.62 -8.81
N LYS A 124 2.34 -11.88 -9.25
CA LYS A 124 1.33 -12.45 -10.15
C LYS A 124 -0.04 -12.58 -9.47
N ARG A 125 -0.08 -12.94 -8.19
CA ARG A 125 -1.33 -13.06 -7.43
C ARG A 125 -2.00 -11.71 -7.18
N ALA A 126 -1.21 -10.63 -7.13
CA ALA A 126 -1.70 -9.28 -6.85
C ALA A 126 -2.28 -8.55 -8.08
N GLU A 127 -2.10 -9.05 -9.31
CA GLU A 127 -2.50 -8.32 -10.52
C GLU A 127 -3.45 -9.11 -11.43
N SER A 128 -4.33 -8.35 -12.10
CA SER A 128 -5.11 -8.77 -13.26
C SER A 128 -4.69 -7.94 -14.47
N TRP A 129 -3.58 -8.34 -15.10
CA TRP A 129 -3.00 -7.56 -16.18
C TRP A 129 -3.79 -7.72 -17.50
N VAL A 130 -4.06 -6.59 -18.16
CA VAL A 130 -4.90 -6.51 -19.38
C VAL A 130 -4.39 -7.36 -20.54
N GLY A 131 -3.06 -7.55 -20.65
CA GLY A 131 -2.44 -8.39 -21.68
C GLY A 131 -2.50 -9.90 -21.40
N GLY A 132 -3.08 -10.32 -20.27
CA GLY A 132 -3.19 -11.71 -19.88
C GLY A 132 -1.95 -12.29 -19.19
N GLY A 133 -2.12 -13.42 -18.53
CA GLY A 133 -1.08 -14.00 -17.67
C GLY A 133 0.06 -14.61 -18.47
N ASN A 134 1.29 -14.43 -18.01
CA ASN A 134 2.47 -15.03 -18.64
C ASN A 134 3.49 -15.47 -17.59
N ARG A 135 4.75 -15.69 -18.00
CA ARG A 135 5.85 -16.05 -17.09
C ARG A 135 5.94 -15.07 -15.91
N TYR A 136 5.84 -13.77 -16.18
CA TYR A 136 6.02 -12.70 -15.21
C TYR A 136 4.71 -12.04 -14.75
N ARG A 137 3.62 -12.16 -15.52
CA ARG A 137 2.36 -11.44 -15.27
C ARG A 137 1.22 -12.35 -14.81
N GLY A 138 0.36 -11.83 -13.94
CA GLY A 138 -0.89 -12.43 -13.47
C GLY A 138 -2.11 -11.96 -14.27
N LYS A 139 -3.21 -12.71 -14.19
CA LYS A 139 -4.48 -12.42 -14.90
C LYS A 139 -5.74 -12.61 -14.06
N THR A 140 -5.59 -13.02 -12.81
CA THR A 140 -6.72 -13.42 -11.93
C THR A 140 -6.55 -12.84 -10.53
N GLY A 141 -5.69 -11.83 -10.37
CA GLY A 141 -5.63 -11.07 -9.13
C GLY A 141 -6.97 -10.38 -8.86
N PRO A 142 -7.21 -9.97 -7.60
CA PRO A 142 -8.41 -9.23 -7.24
C PRO A 142 -8.56 -7.91 -8.02
#